data_AF-A0A1B6KYP4-F1
#
_entry.id   AF-A0A1B6KYP4-F1
#
_cell.length_a   1.000
_cell.length_b   1.000
_cell.length_c   1.000
_cell.angle_alpha   90.00
_cell.angle_beta   90.00
_cell.angle_gamma   90.00
#
_symmetry.space_group_name_H-M   'P 1'
#
loop_
_entity.id
_entity.type
_entity.pdbx_description
1 polymer ?
#
loop_
_entity_poly.entity_id
_entity_poly.type
_entity_poly.pdbx_seq_one_letter_code
_entity_poly.pdbx_strand_id
1 'polypeptide(L)'
;PLLGFFIEGLAAIIPCPKENVYVFSIQDDTDVNARILNVSFSAKQPDGQFYSPQFLQERVYLNRAVLARIATVQVLPFDDNLCVREPCLNFEHCLTVLKFGNASGFISSDSVLFRPIYPVSTFACRCPIGFTGSREHYLCDTEVNL
;
A
#
# COMPACT_ATOMS: atom_id res chain seq x y z
N PRO A 1 -16.67 10.77 13.33
CA PRO A 1 -16.91 9.51 14.11
C PRO A 1 -16.40 8.25 13.40
N LEU A 2 -16.83 7.95 12.16
CA LEU A 2 -16.45 6.73 11.42
C LEU A 2 -14.94 6.55 11.23
N LEU A 3 -14.21 7.61 10.86
CA LEU A 3 -12.75 7.56 10.75
C LEU A 3 -12.07 7.20 12.09
N GLY A 4 -12.64 7.63 13.22
CA GLY A 4 -12.14 7.28 14.55
C GLY A 4 -12.24 5.78 14.83
N PHE A 5 -13.41 5.18 14.57
CA PHE A 5 -13.60 3.74 14.71
C PHE A 5 -12.74 2.93 13.73
N PHE A 6 -12.49 3.47 12.53
CA PHE A 6 -11.58 2.84 11.58
C PHE A 6 -10.13 2.82 12.08
N ILE A 7 -9.64 3.95 12.61
CA ILE A 7 -8.29 4.05 13.21
C ILE A 7 -8.16 3.14 14.44
N GLU A 8 -9.19 3.10 15.30
CA GLU A 8 -9.23 2.18 16.45
C GLU A 8 -9.23 0.70 16.00
N GLY A 9 -9.98 0.38 14.95
CA GLY A 9 -9.96 -0.93 14.33
C GLY A 9 -8.58 -1.31 13.79
N LEU A 10 -7.90 -0.38 13.09
CA LEU A 10 -6.53 -0.57 12.62
C LEU A 10 -5.55 -0.80 13.77
N ALA A 11 -5.64 -0.01 14.84
CA ALA A 11 -4.82 -0.15 16.04
C ALA A 11 -5.09 -1.46 16.82
N ALA A 12 -6.29 -2.05 16.68
CA ALA A 12 -6.59 -3.35 17.28
C ALA A 12 -5.98 -4.52 16.49
N ILE A 13 -5.84 -4.38 15.16
CA ILE A 13 -5.31 -5.44 14.30
C ILE A 13 -3.82 -5.29 13.99
N ILE A 14 -3.23 -4.11 14.14
CA ILE A 14 -1.80 -3.85 13.98
C ILE A 14 -1.20 -3.64 15.38
N PRO A 15 -0.05 -4.25 15.72
CA PRO A 15 0.52 -4.15 17.07
C PRO A 15 1.17 -2.79 17.35
N CYS A 16 0.40 -1.71 17.27
CA CYS A 16 0.81 -0.35 17.59
C CYS A 16 -0.33 0.42 18.28
N PRO A 17 0.00 1.43 19.10
CA PRO A 17 -1.01 2.32 19.66
C PRO A 17 -1.68 3.14 18.55
N LYS A 18 -2.91 3.62 18.79
CA LYS A 18 -3.70 4.33 17.77
C LYS A 18 -3.05 5.64 17.31
N GLU A 19 -2.26 6.26 18.17
CA GLU A 19 -1.51 7.49 17.90
C GLU A 19 -0.39 7.26 16.87
N ASN A 20 -0.01 6.00 16.65
CA ASN A 20 1.00 5.59 15.68
C ASN A 20 0.41 5.11 14.35
N VAL A 21 -0.89 5.25 14.14
CA VAL A 21 -1.56 4.98 12.85
C VAL A 21 -1.75 6.30 12.13
N TYR A 22 -1.14 6.43 10.95
CA TYR A 22 -1.16 7.64 10.14
C TYR A 22 -1.91 7.38 8.85
N VAL A 23 -3.15 7.87 8.77
CA VAL A 23 -3.91 7.89 7.51
C VAL A 23 -3.46 9.11 6.71
N PHE A 24 -2.87 8.88 5.54
CA PHE A 24 -2.31 9.94 4.69
C PHE A 24 -3.07 10.15 3.38
N SER A 25 -3.99 9.25 3.03
CA SER A 25 -4.86 9.39 1.87
C SER A 25 -6.23 8.78 2.12
N ILE A 26 -7.28 9.51 1.74
CA ILE A 26 -8.66 9.04 1.68
C ILE A 26 -9.23 9.58 0.38
N GLN A 27 -9.68 8.70 -0.51
CA GLN A 27 -10.16 9.07 -1.85
C GLN A 27 -11.41 8.26 -2.20
N ASP A 28 -12.36 8.86 -2.89
CA ASP A 28 -13.46 8.11 -3.51
C ASP A 28 -12.91 7.31 -4.70
N ASP A 29 -13.36 6.07 -4.83
CA ASP A 29 -13.14 5.26 -6.02
C ASP A 29 -14.12 5.70 -7.10
N THR A 30 -13.64 6.41 -8.11
CA THR A 30 -14.46 6.91 -9.22
C THR A 30 -14.61 5.91 -10.36
N ASP A 31 -13.88 4.79 -10.32
CA ASP A 31 -13.85 3.80 -11.39
C ASP A 31 -14.96 2.75 -11.25
N VAL A 32 -15.75 2.85 -10.17
CA VAL A 32 -16.88 1.98 -9.86
C VAL A 32 -18.18 2.77 -9.64
N ASN A 33 -19.32 2.16 -10.01
CA ASN A 33 -20.66 2.73 -9.77
C ASN A 33 -21.13 2.65 -8.29
N ALA A 34 -20.25 2.20 -7.38
CA ALA A 34 -20.53 2.05 -5.96
C ALA A 34 -19.74 3.08 -5.15
N ARG A 35 -20.29 3.51 -4.01
CA ARG A 35 -19.60 4.45 -3.11
C ARG A 35 -18.51 3.74 -2.30
N ILE A 36 -17.30 3.69 -2.85
CA ILE A 36 -16.13 3.04 -2.24
C ILE A 36 -15.11 4.12 -1.86
N LEU A 37 -14.49 3.98 -0.69
CA LEU A 37 -13.42 4.85 -0.22
C LEU A 37 -12.10 4.09 -0.15
N ASN A 38 -11.12 4.53 -0.93
CA ASN A 38 -9.75 4.06 -0.91
C ASN A 38 -8.97 4.80 0.18
N VAL A 39 -8.51 4.05 1.18
CA VAL A 39 -7.77 4.59 2.34
C VAL A 39 -6.35 4.08 2.32
N SER A 40 -5.37 4.99 2.33
CA SER A 40 -3.96 4.66 2.47
C SER A 40 -3.45 5.12 3.84
N PHE A 41 -2.75 4.22 4.53
CA PHE A 41 -2.23 4.46 5.86
C PHE A 41 -0.83 3.87 6.03
N SER A 42 -0.08 4.40 6.98
CA SER A 42 1.13 3.81 7.53
C SER A 42 0.97 3.62 9.02
N ALA A 43 1.73 2.70 9.59
CA ALA A 43 1.73 2.48 11.03
C ALA A 43 3.17 2.36 11.54
N LYS A 44 3.38 2.87 12.74
CA LYS A 44 4.68 2.97 13.38
C LYS A 44 4.75 2.09 14.62
N GLN A 45 5.80 1.29 14.70
CA GLN A 45 6.13 0.49 15.86
C GLN A 45 6.41 1.40 17.08
N PRO A 46 6.25 0.89 18.32
CA PRO A 46 6.55 1.64 19.53
C PRO A 46 8.01 2.12 19.62
N ASP A 47 8.93 1.43 18.95
CA ASP A 47 10.36 1.74 18.90
C ASP A 47 10.72 2.90 17.94
N GLY A 48 9.76 3.34 17.12
CA GLY A 48 9.95 4.44 16.18
C GLY A 48 10.05 4.03 14.71
N GLN A 49 10.08 2.74 14.39
CA GLN A 49 10.21 2.27 13.00
C GLN A 49 8.85 2.09 12.33
N PHE A 50 8.78 2.27 11.01
CA PHE A 50 7.54 2.02 10.26
C PHE A 50 7.44 0.55 9.89
N TYR A 51 6.25 -0.03 10.01
CA TYR A 51 5.98 -1.36 9.47
C TYR A 51 6.11 -1.36 7.95
N SER A 52 6.57 -2.49 7.40
CA SER A 52 6.60 -2.67 5.96
C SER A 52 5.17 -2.72 5.39
N PRO A 53 4.95 -2.23 4.16
CA PRO A 53 3.65 -2.32 3.49
C PRO A 53 3.11 -3.75 3.42
N GLN A 54 3.99 -4.72 3.18
CA GLN A 54 3.66 -6.15 3.10
C GLN A 54 3.07 -6.64 4.43
N PHE A 55 3.74 -6.36 5.55
CA PHE A 55 3.25 -6.74 6.86
C PHE A 55 1.88 -6.13 7.17
N LEU A 56 1.68 -4.84 6.85
CA LEU A 56 0.40 -4.17 7.07
C LEU A 56 -0.71 -4.79 6.22
N GLN A 57 -0.43 -5.07 4.95
CA GLN A 57 -1.37 -5.71 4.04
C GLN A 57 -1.79 -7.09 4.54
N GLU A 58 -0.84 -7.92 4.98
CA GLU A 58 -1.12 -9.24 5.55
C GLU A 58 -1.96 -9.16 6.83
N ARG A 59 -1.64 -8.23 7.74
CA ARG A 59 -2.40 -8.03 8.98
C ARG A 59 -3.85 -7.62 8.71
N VAL A 60 -4.07 -6.71 7.75
CA VAL A 60 -5.42 -6.29 7.32
C VAL A 60 -6.16 -7.44 6.65
N TYR A 61 -5.50 -8.20 5.78
CA TYR A 61 -6.08 -9.35 5.10
C TYR A 61 -6.58 -10.40 6.10
N LEU A 62 -5.72 -10.82 7.04
CA LEU A 62 -6.05 -11.84 8.04
C LEU A 62 -7.15 -11.39 9.02
N ASN A 63 -7.21 -10.10 9.34
CA ASN A 63 -8.14 -9.55 10.35
C ASN A 63 -9.28 -8.73 9.74
N ARG A 64 -9.55 -8.87 8.44
CA ARG A 64 -10.56 -8.08 7.71
C ARG A 64 -11.93 -8.11 8.39
N ALA A 65 -12.37 -9.28 8.86
CA ALA A 65 -13.66 -9.45 9.53
C ALA A 65 -13.72 -8.71 10.87
N VAL A 66 -12.61 -8.72 11.63
CA VAL A 66 -12.49 -8.00 12.90
C VAL A 66 -12.51 -6.50 12.66
N LEU A 67 -11.74 -6.02 11.68
CA LEU A 67 -11.69 -4.62 11.29
C LEU A 67 -13.08 -4.12 10.86
N ALA A 68 -13.78 -4.86 10.00
CA ALA A 68 -15.12 -4.52 9.55
C ALA A 68 -16.12 -4.41 10.71
N ARG A 69 -16.03 -5.32 11.69
CA ARG A 69 -16.90 -5.33 12.87
C ARG A 69 -16.66 -4.12 13.78
N ILE A 70 -15.41 -3.78 14.08
CA ILE A 70 -15.06 -2.67 14.97
C ILE A 70 -15.36 -1.33 14.31
N ALA A 71 -14.94 -1.17 13.06
CA ALA A 71 -15.09 0.07 12.31
C ALA A 71 -16.54 0.31 11.85
N THR A 72 -17.42 -0.70 11.95
CA THR A 72 -18.81 -0.67 11.47
C THR A 72 -18.92 -0.31 9.98
N VAL A 73 -17.92 -0.72 9.19
CA VAL A 73 -17.85 -0.51 7.74
C VAL A 73 -17.59 -1.83 7.03
N GLN A 74 -18.04 -1.92 5.78
CA GLN A 74 -17.65 -3.02 4.91
C GLN A 74 -16.24 -2.77 4.38
N VAL A 75 -15.29 -3.59 4.82
CA VAL A 75 -13.93 -3.59 4.27
C VAL A 75 -13.95 -4.51 3.05
N LEU A 76 -13.54 -4.04 1.88
CA LEU A 76 -13.42 -4.88 0.67
C LEU A 76 -12.09 -5.66 0.68
N PRO A 77 -11.99 -6.82 0.03
CA PRO A 77 -10.70 -7.46 -0.18
C PRO A 77 -9.79 -6.54 -0.99
N PHE A 78 -8.47 -6.69 -0.82
CA PHE A 78 -7.53 -6.08 -1.75
C PHE A 78 -7.75 -6.67 -3.15
N ASP A 79 -7.56 -5.86 -4.19
CA ASP A 79 -7.49 -6.38 -5.56
C ASP A 79 -6.38 -7.43 -5.66
N ASP A 80 -6.57 -8.41 -6.56
CA ASP A 80 -5.57 -9.45 -6.80
C ASP A 80 -4.20 -8.81 -7.06
N ASN A 81 -3.17 -9.39 -6.44
CA ASN A 81 -1.80 -8.91 -6.63
C ASN A 81 -1.50 -8.83 -8.13
N LEU A 82 -1.10 -7.67 -8.63
CA LEU A 82 -0.71 -7.47 -10.03
C LEU A 82 0.33 -8.50 -10.51
N CYS A 83 1.12 -9.03 -9.58
CA CYS A 83 2.13 -10.07 -9.80
C CYS A 83 1.59 -11.51 -9.89
N VAL A 84 0.28 -11.76 -9.77
CA VAL A 84 -0.29 -13.13 -9.91
C VAL A 84 -0.05 -13.71 -11.31
N ARG A 85 0.06 -12.86 -12.33
CA ARG A 85 0.39 -13.27 -13.71
C ARG A 85 1.89 -13.19 -14.04
N GLU A 86 2.73 -12.89 -13.05
CA GLU A 86 4.19 -12.70 -13.18
C GLU A 86 4.60 -11.96 -14.47
N PRO A 87 4.32 -10.65 -14.57
CA PRO A 87 4.56 -9.86 -15.78
C PRO A 87 6.03 -9.56 -16.08
N CYS A 88 6.95 -9.95 -15.20
CA CYS A 88 8.37 -9.66 -15.31
C CYS A 88 9.09 -10.65 -16.23
N LEU A 89 10.18 -10.21 -16.84
CA LEU A 89 10.98 -11.04 -17.74
C LEU A 89 12.06 -11.77 -16.93
N ASN A 90 12.50 -12.94 -17.41
CA ASN A 90 13.60 -13.72 -16.82
C ASN A 90 13.37 -14.09 -15.34
N PHE A 91 14.41 -13.99 -14.50
CA PHE A 91 14.39 -14.32 -13.06
C PHE A 91 14.11 -13.08 -12.18
N GLU A 92 13.50 -12.04 -12.76
CA GLU A 92 13.09 -10.86 -12.01
C GLU A 92 11.97 -11.18 -11.02
N HIS A 93 12.08 -10.68 -9.79
CA HIS A 93 10.99 -10.77 -8.83
C HIS A 93 9.99 -9.64 -9.09
N CYS A 94 8.74 -10.01 -9.33
CA CYS A 94 7.63 -9.06 -9.39
C CYS A 94 7.25 -8.62 -7.98
N LEU A 95 7.32 -7.31 -7.72
CA LEU A 95 6.90 -6.69 -6.47
C LEU A 95 5.73 -5.74 -6.75
N THR A 96 4.62 -5.94 -6.06
CA THR A 96 3.57 -4.93 -5.98
C THR A 96 4.11 -3.73 -5.21
N VAL A 97 4.17 -2.57 -5.85
CA VAL A 97 4.72 -1.34 -5.29
C VAL A 97 3.76 -0.18 -5.47
N LEU A 98 3.76 0.75 -4.52
CA LEU A 98 3.13 2.06 -4.71
C LEU A 98 4.13 2.95 -5.44
N LYS A 99 3.77 3.42 -6.64
CA LYS A 99 4.52 4.48 -7.33
C LYS A 99 3.71 5.76 -7.28
N PHE A 100 4.41 6.88 -7.20
CA PHE A 100 3.77 8.17 -7.33
C PHE A 100 3.37 8.35 -8.81
N GLY A 101 2.07 8.39 -9.04
CA GLY A 101 1.51 8.78 -10.32
C GLY A 101 1.75 10.26 -10.59
N ASN A 102 1.13 10.77 -11.65
CA ASN A 102 1.23 12.19 -11.97
C ASN A 102 0.66 13.02 -10.80
N ALA A 103 1.37 14.08 -10.43
CA ALA A 103 1.00 14.84 -9.27
C ALA A 103 -0.26 15.67 -9.57
N SER A 104 -1.34 15.41 -8.82
CA SER A 104 -2.65 16.04 -9.00
C SER A 104 -2.58 17.56 -8.82
N GLY A 105 -3.64 18.25 -9.27
CA GLY A 105 -3.80 19.69 -9.11
C GLY A 105 -3.77 20.12 -7.64
N PHE A 106 -3.54 21.40 -7.41
CA PHE A 106 -3.60 21.98 -6.08
C PHE A 106 -5.05 22.09 -5.62
N ILE A 107 -5.29 21.73 -4.36
CA ILE A 107 -6.53 22.02 -3.64
C ILE A 107 -6.24 23.25 -2.78
N SER A 108 -6.94 24.35 -3.04
CA SER A 108 -6.76 25.61 -2.31
C SER A 108 -8.03 26.02 -1.56
N SER A 109 -7.85 26.54 -0.36
CA SER A 109 -8.82 27.25 0.47
C SER A 109 -8.15 28.54 0.99
N ASP A 110 -8.93 29.45 1.59
CA ASP A 110 -8.45 30.75 2.10
C ASP A 110 -7.28 30.64 3.11
N SER A 111 -7.07 29.47 3.70
CA SER A 111 -6.03 29.19 4.69
C SER A 111 -5.12 28.01 4.37
N VAL A 112 -5.40 27.24 3.31
CA VAL A 112 -4.67 25.98 3.03
C VAL A 112 -4.44 25.83 1.53
N LEU A 113 -3.18 25.58 1.15
CA LEU A 113 -2.79 25.13 -0.17
C LEU A 113 -2.18 23.73 -0.05
N PHE A 114 -2.89 22.72 -0.55
CA PHE A 114 -2.47 21.33 -0.46
C PHE A 114 -2.35 20.72 -1.86
N ARG A 115 -1.23 20.05 -2.14
CA ARG A 115 -1.08 19.24 -3.36
C ARG A 115 -1.06 17.77 -2.97
N PRO A 116 -2.13 17.03 -3.24
CA PRO A 116 -2.15 15.59 -2.98
C PRO A 116 -1.10 14.90 -3.84
N ILE A 117 -0.49 13.86 -3.29
CA ILE A 117 0.29 12.89 -4.04
C ILE A 117 -0.64 11.72 -4.34
N TYR A 118 -0.72 11.32 -5.61
CA TYR A 118 -1.55 10.20 -6.04
C TYR A 118 -0.71 8.93 -6.15
N PRO A 119 -0.72 8.04 -5.14
CA PRO A 119 -0.05 6.76 -5.26
C PRO A 119 -0.88 5.83 -6.14
N VAL A 120 -0.23 5.21 -7.13
CA VAL A 120 -0.81 4.17 -7.99
C VAL A 120 -0.22 2.84 -7.57
N SER A 121 -1.09 1.86 -7.29
CA SER A 121 -0.67 0.48 -7.12
C SER A 121 -0.23 -0.07 -8.48
N THR A 122 1.04 -0.44 -8.61
CA THR A 122 1.63 -0.98 -9.84
C THR A 122 2.63 -2.07 -9.50
N PHE A 123 3.27 -2.67 -10.49
CA PHE A 123 4.35 -3.61 -10.27
C PHE A 123 5.72 -2.99 -10.58
N ALA A 124 6.74 -3.51 -9.93
CA ALA A 124 8.14 -3.30 -10.28
C ALA A 124 8.84 -4.64 -10.31
N CYS A 125 9.63 -4.83 -11.36
CA CYS A 125 10.48 -6.00 -11.50
C CYS A 125 11.87 -5.65 -10.98
N ARG A 126 12.43 -6.50 -10.11
CA ARG A 126 13.76 -6.28 -9.53
C ARG A 126 14.55 -7.59 -9.51
N CYS A 127 15.86 -7.50 -9.75
CA CYS A 127 16.72 -8.67 -9.62
C CYS A 127 16.75 -9.16 -8.18
N PRO A 128 16.58 -10.47 -7.95
CA PRO A 128 16.91 -11.08 -6.66
C PRO A 128 18.42 -11.03 -6.41
N ILE A 129 18.81 -11.23 -5.15
CA ILE A 129 20.22 -11.33 -4.77
C ILE A 129 20.84 -12.53 -5.49
N GLY A 130 22.04 -12.34 -6.05
CA GLY A 130 22.72 -13.38 -6.84
C GLY A 130 22.31 -13.41 -8.31
N PHE A 131 21.56 -12.43 -8.81
CA PHE A 131 21.24 -12.31 -10.23
C PHE A 131 21.56 -10.90 -10.75
N THR A 132 22.09 -10.82 -11.98
CA THR A 132 22.33 -9.58 -12.75
C THR A 132 22.00 -9.82 -14.21
N GLY A 133 21.98 -8.77 -15.03
CA GLY A 133 21.87 -8.93 -16.47
C GLY A 133 23.23 -8.92 -17.19
N SER A 134 23.37 -9.80 -18.18
CA SER A 134 24.54 -9.96 -19.04
C SER A 134 24.84 -8.71 -19.88
N ARG A 135 23.79 -8.02 -20.32
CA ARG A 135 23.86 -6.80 -21.14
C ARG A 135 23.49 -5.54 -20.37
N GLU A 136 22.41 -5.61 -19.60
CA GLU A 136 21.90 -4.50 -18.80
C GLU A 136 21.62 -5.02 -17.40
N HIS A 137 22.15 -4.37 -16.37
CA HIS A 137 22.15 -4.87 -14.98
C HIS A 137 20.75 -5.24 -14.42
N TYR A 138 19.68 -4.72 -14.99
CA TYR A 138 18.29 -4.97 -14.57
C TYR A 138 17.61 -6.15 -15.26
N LEU A 139 18.25 -6.83 -16.23
CA LEU A 139 17.64 -7.93 -16.99
C LEU A 139 17.69 -9.30 -16.27
N CYS A 140 18.42 -9.40 -15.17
CA CYS A 140 18.46 -10.55 -14.26
C CYS A 140 18.53 -11.93 -14.96
N ASP A 141 19.23 -12.02 -16.09
CA ASP A 141 19.34 -13.23 -16.93
C ASP A 141 20.55 -14.09 -16.57
N THR A 142 21.44 -13.59 -15.71
CA THR A 142 22.71 -14.20 -15.36
C THR A 142 22.82 -14.36 -13.84
N GLU A 143 22.99 -15.60 -13.39
CA GLU A 143 23.28 -15.91 -11.99
C GLU A 143 24.73 -15.54 -11.66
N VAL A 144 24.90 -14.79 -10.58
CA VAL A 144 26.19 -14.42 -10.00
C VAL A 144 26.38 -15.28 -8.76
N ASN A 145 27.27 -16.28 -8.86
CA ASN A 145 27.77 -16.96 -7.67
C ASN A 145 28.60 -15.95 -6.86
N LEU A 146 28.10 -15.61 -5.67
CA LEU A 146 28.81 -14.83 -4.65
C LEU A 146 29.81 -15.69 -3.89
#